data_AF-A9NZM6-F1
#
_entry.id   AF-A9NZM6-F1
#
_cell.length_a   1.000
_cell.length_b   1.000
_cell.length_c   1.000
_cell.angle_alpha   90.00
_cell.angle_beta   90.00
_cell.angle_gamma   90.00
#
_symmetry.space_group_name_H-M   'P 1'
#
loop_
_entity.id
_entity.type
_entity.pdbx_description
1 polymer ?
#
loop_
_entity_poly.entity_id
_entity_poly.type
_entity_poly.pdbx_seq_one_letter_code
_entity_poly.pdbx_strand_id
1 'polypeptide(L)'
;MFNPSLLQMMPHMEKLDNLGHSLRGLPQMVIESINKCDVDIRRELFSSILLAGGTASMQQMKERLEKDLMEEAPQAARVKVLASGNAIERRFSVWIGGSILASLGSFQQMWFSKAEYEEHGASYIQRKCP
;
A
#
# COMPACT_ATOMS: atom_id res chain seq x y z
N MET A 1 -15.10 2.04 2.87
CA MET A 1 -14.48 0.71 2.64
C MET A 1 -14.87 -0.26 3.73
N PHE A 2 -14.32 -1.49 3.77
CA PHE A 2 -14.58 -2.46 4.84
C PHE A 2 -14.61 -1.74 6.19
N ASN A 3 -15.80 -1.69 6.77
CA ASN A 3 -16.06 -1.06 8.05
C ASN A 3 -16.31 -2.21 9.02
N PRO A 4 -15.35 -2.53 9.89
CA PRO A 4 -15.46 -3.65 10.83
C PRO A 4 -16.73 -3.57 11.68
N SER A 5 -17.21 -2.36 12.00
CA SER A 5 -18.44 -2.15 12.76
C SER A 5 -19.70 -2.67 12.07
N LEU A 6 -19.70 -2.83 10.74
CA LEU A 6 -20.82 -3.44 10.02
C LEU A 6 -20.95 -4.94 10.28
N LEU A 7 -19.89 -5.61 10.73
CA LEU A 7 -19.93 -7.04 11.09
C LEU A 7 -20.83 -7.28 12.30
N GLN A 8 -20.86 -6.33 13.25
CA GLN A 8 -21.74 -6.38 14.43
C GLN A 8 -23.22 -6.31 14.07
N MET A 9 -23.55 -5.83 12.86
CA MET A 9 -24.92 -5.68 12.39
C MET A 9 -25.41 -6.89 11.56
N MET A 10 -24.53 -7.83 11.20
CA MET A 10 -24.89 -8.97 10.35
C MET A 10 -25.17 -10.23 11.21
N PRO A 11 -26.39 -10.80 11.13
CA PRO A 11 -26.68 -12.04 11.84
C PRO A 11 -25.79 -13.19 11.36
N HIS A 12 -25.35 -14.05 12.29
CA HIS A 12 -24.43 -15.19 12.08
C HIS A 12 -22.94 -14.87 11.88
N MET A 13 -22.49 -13.63 12.12
CA MET A 13 -21.06 -13.24 12.11
C MET A 13 -20.38 -13.23 13.49
N GLU A 14 -21.03 -13.77 14.52
CA GLU A 14 -20.59 -13.77 15.93
C GLU A 14 -19.18 -14.35 16.16
N LYS A 15 -18.72 -15.29 15.31
CA LYS A 15 -17.34 -15.81 15.38
C LYS A 15 -16.27 -14.80 14.97
N LEU A 16 -16.64 -13.79 14.17
CA LEU A 16 -15.75 -12.72 13.74
C LEU A 16 -15.66 -11.58 14.76
N ASP A 17 -16.57 -11.49 15.73
CA ASP A 17 -16.53 -10.46 16.78
C ASP A 17 -15.27 -10.56 17.65
N ASN A 18 -14.80 -11.78 17.95
CA ASN A 18 -13.52 -11.98 18.63
C ASN A 18 -12.32 -11.50 17.80
N LEU A 19 -12.48 -11.38 16.47
CA LEU A 19 -11.50 -10.78 15.57
C LEU A 19 -11.75 -9.27 15.37
N GLY A 20 -12.93 -8.77 15.75
CA GLY A 20 -13.40 -7.40 15.53
C GLY A 20 -12.49 -6.33 16.12
N HIS A 21 -11.81 -6.61 17.24
CA HIS A 21 -10.80 -5.72 17.82
C HIS A 21 -9.51 -5.63 17.00
N SER A 22 -9.22 -6.62 16.15
CA SER A 22 -8.03 -6.65 15.28
C SER A 22 -8.32 -6.22 13.84
N LEU A 23 -9.58 -6.17 13.44
CA LEU A 23 -9.98 -5.83 12.09
C LEU A 23 -9.96 -4.31 11.91
N ARG A 24 -9.18 -3.84 10.95
CA ARG A 24 -9.04 -2.43 10.61
C ARG A 24 -9.54 -2.20 9.19
N GLY A 25 -10.30 -1.13 8.99
CA GLY A 25 -10.62 -0.63 7.66
C GLY A 25 -9.38 -0.09 6.96
N LEU A 26 -9.44 0.02 5.63
CA LEU A 26 -8.32 0.52 4.84
C LEU A 26 -7.86 1.94 5.25
N PRO A 27 -8.74 2.91 5.53
CA PRO A 27 -8.32 4.25 5.96
C PRO A 27 -7.47 4.21 7.25
N GLN A 28 -7.92 3.45 8.26
CA GLN A 28 -7.17 3.28 9.51
C GLN A 28 -5.81 2.62 9.27
N MET A 29 -5.74 1.58 8.44
CA MET A 29 -4.46 0.93 8.11
C MET A 29 -3.47 1.89 7.43
N VAL A 30 -3.96 2.77 6.54
CA VAL A 30 -3.13 3.80 5.89
C VAL A 30 -2.63 4.82 6.92
N ILE A 31 -3.52 5.36 7.76
CA ILE A 31 -3.17 6.37 8.78
C ILE A 31 -2.17 5.81 9.78
N GLU A 32 -2.37 4.59 10.27
CA GLU A 32 -1.44 3.93 11.18
C GLU A 32 -0.07 3.69 10.55
N SER A 33 -0.03 3.30 9.27
CA SER A 33 1.23 3.13 8.54
C SER A 33 2.01 4.45 8.47
N ILE A 34 1.33 5.54 8.11
CA ILE A 34 1.94 6.89 8.08
C ILE A 34 2.37 7.33 9.49
N ASN A 35 1.59 7.02 10.54
CA ASN A 35 1.93 7.38 11.91
C ASN A 35 3.10 6.59 12.51
N LYS A 36 3.50 5.47 11.90
CA LYS A 36 4.74 4.75 12.25
C LYS A 36 5.98 5.38 11.63
N CYS A 37 5.82 6.25 10.63
CA CYS A 37 6.91 6.97 10.01
C CYS A 37 7.34 8.19 10.85
N ASP A 38 8.53 8.72 10.55
CA ASP A 38 9.02 9.97 11.13
C ASP A 38 8.05 11.13 10.84
N VAL A 39 7.86 12.02 11.81
CA VAL A 39 6.90 13.13 11.75
C VAL A 39 7.15 14.03 10.55
N ASP A 40 8.42 14.21 10.17
CA ASP A 40 8.85 15.12 9.11
C ASP A 40 8.35 14.69 7.72
N ILE A 41 8.17 13.38 7.49
CA ILE A 41 7.74 12.84 6.19
C ILE A 41 6.22 12.60 6.12
N ARG A 42 5.50 12.59 7.25
CA ARG A 42 4.07 12.25 7.28
C ARG A 42 3.23 13.14 6.38
N ARG A 43 3.53 14.44 6.37
CA ARG A 43 2.80 15.41 5.53
C ARG A 43 2.91 15.07 4.05
N GLU A 44 4.10 14.67 3.60
CA GLU A 44 4.32 14.26 2.21
C GLU A 44 3.59 12.95 1.90
N LEU A 45 3.68 11.97 2.80
CA LEU A 45 3.00 10.68 2.66
C LEU A 45 1.48 10.83 2.54
N PHE A 46 0.85 11.69 3.34
CA PHE A 46 -0.59 11.98 3.21
C PHE A 46 -0.95 12.59 1.85
N SER A 47 -0.04 13.37 1.24
CA SER A 47 -0.27 14.04 -0.04
C SER A 47 0.08 13.19 -1.28
N SER A 48 0.55 11.97 -1.07
CA SER A 48 1.12 11.11 -2.13
C SER A 48 0.73 9.64 -1.96
N ILE A 49 -0.57 9.35 -1.80
CA ILE A 49 -1.08 7.98 -1.62
C ILE A 49 -1.41 7.37 -2.99
N LEU A 50 -0.65 6.40 -3.47
CA LEU A 50 -0.89 5.76 -4.77
C LEU A 50 -1.74 4.48 -4.64
N LEU A 51 -2.83 4.40 -5.42
CA LEU A 51 -3.65 3.21 -5.58
C LEU A 51 -3.17 2.36 -6.77
N ALA A 52 -2.72 1.14 -6.47
CA ALA A 52 -2.23 0.16 -7.43
C ALA A 52 -2.87 -1.23 -7.22
N GLY A 53 -2.89 -2.05 -8.28
CA GLY A 53 -3.42 -3.41 -8.26
C GLY A 53 -4.85 -3.57 -8.80
N GLY A 54 -5.30 -4.81 -8.92
CA GLY A 54 -6.60 -5.13 -9.53
C GLY A 54 -7.81 -4.61 -8.74
N THR A 55 -7.84 -4.83 -7.43
CA THR A 55 -8.93 -4.37 -6.55
C THR A 55 -9.00 -2.84 -6.47
N ALA A 56 -7.87 -2.15 -6.65
CA ALA A 56 -7.83 -0.70 -6.72
C ALA A 56 -8.53 -0.10 -7.96
N SER A 57 -8.83 -0.93 -8.98
CA SER A 57 -9.60 -0.54 -10.16
C SER A 57 -11.12 -0.63 -9.98
N MET A 58 -11.62 -0.98 -8.78
CA MET A 58 -13.04 -0.87 -8.47
C MET A 58 -13.53 0.56 -8.68
N GLN A 59 -14.76 0.70 -9.20
CA GLN A 59 -15.34 2.02 -9.43
C GLN A 59 -15.43 2.82 -8.13
N GLN A 60 -15.11 4.12 -8.21
CA GLN A 60 -15.15 5.07 -7.09
C GLN A 60 -14.22 4.75 -5.91
N MET A 61 -13.31 3.78 -6.06
CA MET A 61 -12.42 3.34 -4.98
C MET A 61 -11.52 4.49 -4.52
N LYS A 62 -10.94 5.23 -5.47
CA LYS A 62 -10.10 6.41 -5.19
C LYS A 62 -10.86 7.46 -4.38
N GLU A 63 -12.00 7.90 -4.89
CA GLU A 63 -12.83 8.95 -4.30
C GLU A 63 -13.30 8.55 -2.90
N ARG A 64 -13.67 7.28 -2.73
CA ARG A 64 -14.11 6.75 -1.44
C ARG A 64 -12.97 6.71 -0.42
N LEU A 65 -11.78 6.23 -0.80
CA LEU A 65 -10.61 6.23 0.09
C LEU A 65 -10.21 7.65 0.48
N GLU A 66 -10.15 8.55 -0.50
CA GLU A 66 -9.75 9.94 -0.30
C GLU A 66 -10.71 10.67 0.65
N LYS A 67 -12.01 10.45 0.51
CA LYS A 67 -13.02 10.95 1.45
C LYS A 67 -12.84 10.37 2.85
N ASP A 68 -12.80 9.03 2.98
CA ASP A 68 -12.69 8.36 4.28
C ASP A 68 -11.40 8.81 5.01
N LEU A 69 -10.30 9.02 4.28
CA LEU A 69 -9.04 9.53 4.84
C LEU A 69 -9.10 11.01 5.26
N MET A 70 -9.78 11.88 4.50
CA MET A 70 -9.94 13.29 4.89
C MET A 70 -10.74 13.44 6.19
N GLU A 71 -11.66 12.53 6.47
CA GLU A 71 -12.46 12.52 7.70
C GLU A 71 -11.63 12.07 8.93
N GLU A 72 -10.69 11.15 8.75
CA GLU A 72 -9.91 10.55 9.85
C GLU A 72 -8.49 11.11 10.03
N ALA A 73 -7.90 11.74 9.00
CA ALA A 73 -6.53 12.26 9.05
C ALA A 73 -6.41 13.51 9.94
N PRO A 74 -5.21 13.83 10.48
CA PRO A 74 -4.98 15.06 11.22
C PRO A 74 -5.35 16.30 10.39
N GLN A 75 -5.99 17.31 10.99
CA GLN A 75 -6.49 18.50 10.26
C GLN A 75 -5.44 19.25 9.42
N ALA A 76 -4.16 19.17 9.81
CA ALA A 76 -3.06 19.81 9.07
C ALA A 76 -2.58 18.99 7.86
N ALA A 77 -3.04 17.75 7.70
CA ALA A 77 -2.63 16.87 6.61
C ALA A 77 -3.44 17.14 5.35
N ARG A 78 -2.75 17.42 4.24
CA ARG A 78 -3.38 17.48 2.92
C ARG A 78 -3.44 16.08 2.34
N VAL A 79 -4.57 15.40 2.50
CA VAL A 79 -4.80 14.08 1.91
C VAL A 79 -4.95 14.19 0.40
N LYS A 80 -4.23 13.34 -0.34
CA LYS A 80 -4.41 13.19 -1.78
C LYS A 80 -4.19 11.74 -2.21
N VAL A 81 -5.19 11.17 -2.85
CA VAL A 81 -5.11 9.82 -3.41
C VAL A 81 -4.91 9.90 -4.92
N LEU A 82 -3.87 9.22 -5.39
CA LEU A 82 -3.44 9.15 -6.79
C LEU A 82 -3.83 7.79 -7.35
N ALA A 83 -4.32 7.80 -8.58
CA ALA A 83 -4.66 6.58 -9.31
C ALA A 83 -4.57 6.90 -10.81
N SER A 84 -3.95 6.04 -11.64
CA SER A 84 -3.89 6.29 -13.11
C SER A 84 -5.30 6.48 -13.70
N GLY A 85 -5.50 7.37 -14.67
CA GLY A 85 -6.80 7.50 -15.34
C GLY A 85 -7.18 6.24 -16.14
N ASN A 86 -6.18 5.47 -16.56
CA ASN A 86 -6.34 4.29 -17.39
C ASN A 86 -6.40 3.02 -16.54
N ALA A 87 -7.52 2.29 -16.60
CA ALA A 87 -7.72 1.07 -15.82
C ALA A 87 -6.73 -0.06 -16.20
N ILE A 88 -6.26 -0.08 -17.45
CA ILE A 88 -5.26 -1.03 -17.92
C ILE A 88 -3.91 -0.72 -17.27
N GLU A 89 -3.46 0.53 -17.32
CA GLU A 89 -2.23 0.96 -16.66
C GLU A 89 -2.29 0.72 -15.15
N ARG A 90 -3.40 1.01 -14.49
CA ARG A 90 -3.55 0.73 -13.04
C ARG A 90 -3.38 -0.75 -12.73
N ARG A 91 -3.97 -1.63 -13.55
CA ARG A 91 -3.86 -3.09 -13.42
C ARG A 91 -2.42 -3.58 -13.61
N PHE A 92 -1.69 -3.02 -14.57
CA PHE A 92 -0.32 -3.45 -14.90
C PHE A 92 0.78 -2.57 -14.30
N SER A 93 0.43 -1.56 -13.51
CA SER A 93 1.35 -0.57 -12.94
C SER A 93 2.54 -1.18 -12.22
N VAL A 94 2.32 -2.24 -11.44
CA VAL A 94 3.39 -2.96 -10.73
C VAL A 94 4.35 -3.64 -11.71
N TRP A 95 3.82 -4.27 -12.76
CA TRP A 95 4.65 -4.92 -13.79
C TRP A 95 5.44 -3.90 -14.61
N ILE A 96 4.80 -2.79 -14.97
CA ILE A 96 5.45 -1.66 -15.68
C ILE A 96 6.56 -1.06 -14.81
N GLY A 97 6.30 -0.82 -13.52
CA GLY A 97 7.31 -0.33 -12.58
C GLY A 97 8.51 -1.29 -12.48
N GLY A 98 8.24 -2.60 -12.40
CA GLY A 98 9.28 -3.63 -12.40
C GLY A 98 10.11 -3.67 -13.68
N SER A 99 9.48 -3.55 -14.86
CA SER A 99 10.20 -3.55 -16.14
C SER A 99 11.06 -2.31 -16.33
N ILE A 100 10.57 -1.14 -15.90
CA ILE A 100 11.36 0.10 -15.87
C ILE A 100 12.56 -0.08 -14.95
N LEU A 101 12.33 -0.49 -13.69
CA LEU A 101 13.39 -0.65 -12.69
C LEU A 101 14.48 -1.63 -13.16
N ALA A 102 14.09 -2.78 -13.73
CA ALA A 102 15.02 -3.77 -14.27
C ALA A 102 15.82 -3.25 -15.48
N SER A 103 15.31 -2.25 -16.20
CA SER A 103 15.98 -1.66 -17.36
C SER A 103 16.92 -0.50 -16.99
N LEU A 104 16.92 -0.04 -15.73
CA LEU A 104 17.82 1.02 -15.28
C LEU A 104 19.24 0.48 -15.10
N GLY A 105 20.22 1.07 -15.79
CA GLY A 105 21.62 0.69 -15.65
C GLY A 105 22.15 0.81 -14.22
N SER A 106 21.68 1.80 -13.46
CA SER A 106 22.02 1.96 -12.03
C SER A 106 21.51 0.79 -11.18
N PHE A 107 20.42 0.14 -11.56
CA PHE A 107 19.84 -0.97 -10.82
C PHE A 107 20.61 -2.28 -11.05
N GLN A 108 21.44 -2.37 -12.10
CA GLN A 108 22.26 -3.57 -12.38
C GLN A 108 23.23 -3.89 -11.24
N GLN A 109 23.70 -2.87 -10.51
CA GLN A 109 24.59 -3.08 -9.35
C GLN A 109 23.91 -3.85 -8.21
N MET A 110 22.57 -3.80 -8.15
CA MET A 110 21.78 -4.56 -7.18
C MET A 110 21.39 -5.95 -7.69
N TRP A 111 21.74 -6.33 -8.92
CA TRP A 111 21.42 -7.66 -9.42
C TRP A 111 22.20 -8.73 -8.67
N PHE A 112 21.56 -9.87 -8.45
CA PHE A 112 22.16 -10.99 -7.75
C PHE A 112 22.56 -12.07 -8.77
N SER A 113 23.86 -12.26 -8.95
CA SER A 113 24.36 -13.26 -9.89
C SER A 113 24.25 -14.68 -9.31
N LYS A 114 24.29 -15.68 -10.20
CA LYS A 114 24.31 -17.08 -9.79
C LYS A 114 25.52 -17.41 -8.90
N ALA A 115 26.71 -16.92 -9.25
CA ALA A 115 27.93 -17.17 -8.49
C ALA A 115 27.85 -16.60 -7.07
N GLU A 116 27.33 -15.37 -6.92
CA GLU A 116 27.11 -14.77 -5.61
C GLU A 116 26.14 -15.57 -4.75
N TYR A 117 25.13 -16.20 -5.37
CA TYR A 117 24.14 -17.02 -4.68
C TYR A 117 24.70 -18.37 -4.24
N GLU A 118 25.51 -19.00 -5.09
CA GLU A 118 26.18 -20.24 -4.74
C GLU A 118 27.20 -20.02 -3.61
N GLU A 119 27.84 -18.85 -3.55
CA GLU A 119 28.83 -18.51 -2.52
C GLU A 119 28.18 -18.12 -1.18
N HIS A 120 27.18 -17.24 -1.19
CA HIS A 120 26.64 -16.63 0.03
C HIS A 120 25.27 -17.19 0.46
N GLY A 121 24.55 -17.84 -0.45
CA GLY A 121 23.20 -18.31 -0.23
C GLY A 121 22.15 -17.21 -0.12
N ALA A 122 20.92 -17.62 0.19
CA ALA A 122 19.75 -16.74 0.23
C ALA A 122 19.82 -15.64 1.31
N SER A 123 20.57 -15.85 2.40
CA SER A 123 20.67 -14.89 3.50
C SER A 123 21.33 -13.57 3.08
N TYR A 124 22.12 -13.57 2.00
CA TYR A 124 22.81 -12.39 1.50
C TYR A 124 21.96 -11.48 0.61
N ILE A 125 20.80 -11.97 0.13
CA ILE A 125 19.89 -11.18 -0.72
C ILE A 125 19.46 -9.89 -0.02
N GLN A 126 19.10 -9.96 1.26
CA GLN A 126 18.65 -8.79 2.05
C GLN A 126 19.77 -7.75 2.27
N ARG A 127 21.03 -8.15 2.16
CA ARG A 127 22.17 -7.21 2.31
C ARG A 127 22.48 -6.48 1.02
N LYS A 128 22.31 -7.14 -0.13
CA LYS A 128 22.62 -6.56 -1.45
C LYS A 128 21.46 -5.71 -2.00
N CYS A 129 20.22 -6.07 -1.66
CA CYS A 129 19.01 -5.38 -2.09
C CYS A 129 18.17 -4.94 -0.86
N PRO A 130 18.60 -3.89 -0.13
CA PRO A 130 17.88 -3.38 1.05
C PRO A 130 16.59 -2.64 0.70
#